data_AF-A0A1R4IC79-F1
#
_entry.id   AF-A0A1R4IC79-F1
#
_cell.length_a   1.000
_cell.length_b   1.000
_cell.length_c   1.000
_cell.angle_alpha   90.00
_cell.angle_beta   90.00
_cell.angle_gamma   90.00
#
_symmetry.space_group_name_H-M   'P 1'
#
loop_
_entity.id
_entity.type
_entity.pdbx_description
1 polymer ?
#
loop_
_entity_poly.entity_id
_entity_poly.type
_entity_poly.pdbx_seq_one_letter_code
_entity_poly.pdbx_strand_id
1 'polypeptide(L)'
;MMKLKTRKLLSALLIASSISVVGMGSVQAATFGTSSSGASSKEVLQIRYDGVAWNYKKSSYKSTSFRYKRNGRTLLSRTAYNGKVTGSVWDDLRWGDKYTTKFSWNRGAKR
;
A
#
# COMPACT_ATOMS: atom_id res chain seq x y z
N MET A 1 -48.04 8.65 -10.56
CA MET A 1 -46.81 8.16 -11.24
C MET A 1 -45.55 8.68 -10.51
N MET A 2 -45.23 8.15 -9.32
CA MET A 2 -44.15 8.67 -8.44
C MET A 2 -43.15 7.61 -7.95
N LYS A 3 -43.19 6.38 -8.50
CA LYS A 3 -42.41 5.24 -7.99
C LYS A 3 -41.03 5.07 -8.65
N LEU A 4 -40.80 5.63 -9.84
CA LEU A 4 -39.55 5.41 -10.60
C LEU A 4 -38.41 6.35 -10.19
N LYS A 5 -38.72 7.62 -9.87
CA LYS A 5 -37.72 8.64 -9.52
C LYS A 5 -37.13 8.40 -8.12
N THR A 6 -37.95 7.99 -7.16
CA THR A 6 -37.52 7.64 -5.80
C THR A 6 -36.61 6.42 -5.76
N ARG A 7 -36.87 5.40 -6.59
CA ARG A 7 -35.99 4.22 -6.72
C ARG A 7 -34.60 4.58 -7.23
N LYS A 8 -34.50 5.41 -8.29
CA LYS A 8 -33.20 5.89 -8.79
C LYS A 8 -32.44 6.73 -7.75
N LEU A 9 -33.17 7.57 -7.00
CA LEU A 9 -32.59 8.38 -5.93
C LEU A 9 -32.06 7.51 -4.77
N LEU A 10 -32.82 6.49 -4.37
CA LEU A 10 -32.42 5.53 -3.34
C LEU A 10 -31.24 4.66 -3.79
N SER A 11 -31.20 4.23 -5.05
CA SER A 11 -30.06 3.50 -5.61
C SER A 11 -28.79 4.37 -5.66
N ALA A 12 -28.91 5.64 -6.06
CA ALA A 12 -27.80 6.58 -6.03
C ALA A 12 -27.31 6.85 -4.60
N LEU A 13 -28.23 6.99 -3.64
CA LEU A 13 -27.89 7.12 -2.21
C LEU A 13 -27.20 5.87 -1.66
N LEU A 14 -27.64 4.68 -2.06
CA LEU A 14 -27.03 3.40 -1.66
C LEU A 14 -25.63 3.22 -2.25
N ILE A 15 -25.41 3.64 -3.50
CA ILE A 15 -24.07 3.64 -4.10
C ILE A 15 -23.18 4.66 -3.38
N ALA A 16 -23.67 5.88 -3.14
CA ALA A 16 -22.93 6.92 -2.42
C ALA A 16 -22.63 6.52 -0.95
N SER A 17 -23.57 5.85 -0.28
CA SER A 17 -23.37 5.36 1.08
C SER A 17 -22.44 4.16 1.13
N SER A 18 -22.46 3.28 0.13
CA SER A 18 -21.47 2.19 0.03
C SER A 18 -20.04 2.71 -0.14
N ILE A 19 -19.85 3.83 -0.87
CA ILE A 19 -18.54 4.49 -1.00
C ILE A 19 -18.12 5.12 0.34
N SER A 20 -19.08 5.63 1.12
CA SER A 20 -18.82 6.32 2.39
C SER A 20 -18.57 5.35 3.56
N VAL A 21 -19.25 4.20 3.60
CA VAL A 21 -19.12 3.19 4.66
C VAL A 21 -17.90 2.29 4.43
N VAL A 22 -17.49 2.06 3.18
CA VAL A 22 -16.25 1.32 2.87
C VAL A 22 -15.01 2.23 2.91
N GLY A 23 -15.19 3.56 2.78
CA GLY A 23 -14.13 4.55 2.58
C GLY A 23 -13.42 5.09 3.83
N MET A 24 -13.85 4.76 5.05
CA MET A 24 -13.06 5.05 6.26
C MET A 24 -12.02 3.95 6.49
N GLY A 25 -11.20 3.69 5.47
CA GLY A 25 -10.15 2.68 5.52
C GLY A 25 -9.19 2.98 6.65
N SER A 26 -9.13 2.08 7.62
CA SER A 26 -8.03 1.97 8.57
C SER A 26 -6.72 2.16 7.84
N VAL A 27 -5.98 3.20 8.18
CA VAL A 27 -4.62 3.41 7.67
C VAL A 27 -3.76 2.29 8.25
N GLN A 28 -3.67 1.17 7.53
CA GLN A 28 -2.89 0.04 7.97
C GLN A 28 -1.44 0.31 7.58
N ALA A 29 -0.66 0.73 8.58
CA ALA A 29 0.77 0.94 8.45
C ALA A 29 1.51 -0.24 9.09
N ALA A 30 2.28 -0.97 8.29
CA ALA A 30 3.19 -2.01 8.77
C ALA A 30 4.62 -1.49 8.69
N THR A 31 5.37 -1.61 9.78
CA THR A 31 6.78 -1.23 9.87
C THR A 31 7.61 -2.44 10.28
N PHE A 32 8.71 -2.65 9.58
CA PHE A 32 9.62 -3.77 9.79
C PHE A 32 11.05 -3.27 9.96
N GLY A 33 11.75 -3.79 10.97
CA GLY A 33 13.15 -3.50 11.23
C GLY A 33 13.38 -2.59 12.44
N THR A 34 14.44 -1.79 12.38
CA THR A 34 14.91 -0.93 13.49
C THR A 34 15.00 0.53 13.04
N SER A 35 15.33 1.43 13.96
CA SER A 35 15.59 2.84 13.64
C SER A 35 16.73 3.07 12.65
N SER A 36 17.69 2.13 12.56
CA SER A 36 18.85 2.24 11.65
C SER A 36 18.63 1.57 10.30
N SER A 37 17.76 0.57 10.20
CA SER A 37 17.44 -0.12 8.94
C SER A 37 16.07 -0.78 9.00
N GLY A 38 15.23 -0.50 8.00
CA GLY A 38 13.90 -1.06 7.94
C GLY A 38 13.14 -0.67 6.70
N ALA A 39 11.92 -1.17 6.62
CA ALA A 39 10.99 -0.82 5.57
C ALA A 39 9.58 -0.72 6.16
N SER A 40 8.72 0.05 5.51
CA SER A 40 7.31 0.14 5.88
C SER A 40 6.43 0.21 4.65
N SER A 41 5.17 -0.15 4.85
CA SER A 41 4.09 0.00 3.90
C SER A 41 2.90 0.61 4.61
N LYS A 42 2.30 1.63 4.01
CA LYS A 42 1.10 2.29 4.50
C LYS A 42 0.01 2.20 3.44
N GLU A 43 -1.11 1.60 3.77
CA GLU A 43 -2.30 1.63 2.93
C GLU A 43 -3.06 2.95 3.14
N VAL A 44 -3.44 3.57 2.03
CA VAL A 44 -4.12 4.87 1.96
C VAL A 44 -5.39 4.68 1.16
N LEU A 45 -6.54 4.91 1.81
CA LEU A 45 -7.87 4.88 1.21
C LEU A 45 -8.20 3.55 0.48
N GLN A 46 -7.59 2.43 0.92
CA GLN A 46 -7.72 1.09 0.31
C GLN A 46 -7.24 0.94 -1.14
N ILE A 47 -6.75 2.02 -1.76
CA ILE A 47 -6.44 2.05 -3.19
C ILE A 47 -5.01 2.49 -3.48
N ARG A 48 -4.20 2.76 -2.47
CA ARG A 48 -2.81 3.18 -2.63
C ARG A 48 -1.94 2.64 -1.51
N TYR A 49 -0.77 2.13 -1.86
CA TYR A 49 0.26 1.75 -0.89
C TYR A 49 1.46 2.67 -1.02
N ASP A 50 1.83 3.28 0.09
CA ASP A 50 3.03 4.10 0.24
C ASP A 50 4.11 3.29 0.96
N GLY A 51 5.16 2.95 0.22
CA GLY A 51 6.29 2.18 0.71
C GLY A 51 7.46 3.06 1.06
N VAL A 52 8.20 2.65 2.08
CA VAL A 52 9.45 3.28 2.51
C VAL A 52 10.49 2.20 2.78
N ALA A 53 11.75 2.46 2.43
CA ALA A 53 12.89 1.76 3.02
C ALA A 53 13.92 2.77 3.51
N TRP A 54 14.57 2.47 4.64
CA TRP A 54 15.67 3.27 5.17
C TRP A 54 16.85 2.37 5.56
N ASN A 55 18.05 2.91 5.35
CA ASN A 55 19.30 2.30 5.78
C ASN A 55 20.27 3.43 6.14
N TYR A 56 20.53 3.66 7.41
CA TYR A 56 21.40 4.72 7.89
C TYR A 56 22.79 4.20 8.27
N LYS A 57 23.75 5.11 8.48
CA LYS A 57 25.16 4.78 8.76
C LYS A 57 25.36 3.73 9.86
N LYS A 58 24.54 3.76 10.92
CA LYS A 58 24.58 2.81 12.06
C LYS A 58 23.95 1.43 11.76
N SER A 59 23.47 1.20 10.55
CA SER A 59 22.88 -0.09 10.15
C SER A 59 23.94 -1.20 10.11
N SER A 60 23.60 -2.41 10.54
CA SER A 60 24.41 -3.61 10.31
C SER A 60 24.29 -4.16 8.88
N TYR A 61 23.46 -3.54 8.04
CA TYR A 61 23.16 -3.98 6.67
C TYR A 61 23.68 -3.00 5.62
N LYS A 62 24.08 -3.51 4.46
CA LYS A 62 24.58 -2.73 3.32
C LYS A 62 23.44 -1.93 2.68
N SER A 63 22.24 -2.48 2.70
CA SER A 63 21.06 -1.84 2.13
C SER A 63 19.79 -2.39 2.77
N THR A 64 18.70 -1.65 2.61
CA THR A 64 17.34 -2.12 2.88
C THR A 64 16.46 -1.79 1.70
N SER A 65 15.58 -2.71 1.31
CA SER A 65 14.72 -2.56 0.15
C SER A 65 13.30 -2.96 0.47
N PHE A 66 12.36 -2.36 -0.26
CA PHE A 66 10.98 -2.80 -0.29
C PHE A 66 10.52 -3.00 -1.73
N ARG A 67 9.49 -3.83 -1.88
CA ARG A 67 8.94 -4.19 -3.18
C ARG A 67 7.44 -4.47 -3.09
N TYR A 68 6.71 -3.94 -4.05
CA TYR A 68 5.31 -4.26 -4.30
C TYR A 68 5.18 -5.19 -5.50
N LYS A 69 4.43 -6.28 -5.32
CA LYS A 69 4.08 -7.22 -6.38
C LYS A 69 2.58 -7.39 -6.49
N ARG A 70 2.08 -7.57 -7.71
CA ARG A 70 0.69 -7.97 -7.99
C ARG A 70 0.72 -9.03 -9.10
N ASN A 71 0.01 -10.13 -8.91
CA ASN A 71 -0.02 -11.25 -9.87
C ASN A 71 1.39 -11.67 -10.37
N GLY A 72 2.37 -11.80 -9.46
CA GLY A 72 3.75 -12.13 -9.80
C GLY A 72 4.58 -11.00 -10.43
N ARG A 73 3.95 -9.94 -10.95
CA ARG A 73 4.62 -8.78 -11.54
C ARG A 73 5.08 -7.80 -10.47
N THR A 74 6.32 -7.35 -10.56
CA THR A 74 6.83 -6.24 -9.74
C THR A 74 6.26 -4.92 -10.24
N LEU A 75 5.55 -4.21 -9.36
CA LEU A 75 5.02 -2.88 -9.64
C LEU A 75 6.05 -1.80 -9.26
N LEU A 76 6.74 -2.00 -8.14
CA LEU A 76 7.75 -1.08 -7.61
C LEU A 76 8.78 -1.85 -6.80
N SER A 77 10.04 -1.48 -6.91
CA SER A 77 11.12 -1.94 -6.04
C SER A 77 12.06 -0.77 -5.78
N ARG A 78 12.37 -0.49 -4.52
CA ARG A 78 13.27 0.59 -4.12
C ARG A 78 14.24 0.11 -3.06
N THR A 79 15.48 0.58 -3.13
CA THR A 79 16.57 0.19 -2.23
C THR A 79 17.24 1.43 -1.66
N ALA A 80 17.29 1.52 -0.34
CA ALA A 80 18.09 2.49 0.40
C ALA A 80 19.46 1.89 0.74
N TYR A 81 20.53 2.53 0.28
CA TYR A 81 21.91 2.20 0.67
C TYR A 81 22.40 3.09 1.80
N ASN A 82 22.10 4.39 1.72
CA ASN A 82 22.36 5.38 2.75
C ASN A 82 21.24 6.42 2.73
N GLY A 83 20.45 6.49 3.80
CA GLY A 83 19.27 7.36 3.90
C GLY A 83 17.97 6.60 3.72
N LYS A 84 16.97 7.27 3.13
CA LYS A 84 15.59 6.79 2.99
C LYS A 84 15.13 6.93 1.54
N VAL A 85 14.41 5.94 1.05
CA VAL A 85 13.73 5.95 -0.26
C VAL A 85 12.25 5.68 -0.06
N THR A 86 11.43 6.27 -0.92
CA THR A 86 9.97 6.12 -0.89
C THR A 86 9.44 5.79 -2.28
N GLY A 87 8.20 5.33 -2.32
CA GLY A 87 7.45 5.24 -3.56
C GLY A 87 6.07 4.64 -3.33
N SER A 88 5.19 4.87 -4.29
CA SER A 88 3.79 4.54 -4.16
C SER A 88 3.31 3.70 -5.34
N VAL A 89 2.34 2.82 -5.08
CA VAL A 89 1.59 2.11 -6.12
C VAL A 89 0.11 2.22 -5.84
N TRP A 90 -0.68 2.38 -6.90
CA TRP A 90 -2.14 2.31 -6.81
C TRP A 90 -2.57 0.86 -6.83
N ASP A 91 -3.50 0.47 -5.95
CA ASP A 91 -4.10 -0.86 -5.95
C ASP A 91 -4.99 -1.07 -7.18
N ASP A 92 -5.27 -2.33 -7.49
CA ASP A 92 -6.30 -2.65 -8.47
C ASP A 92 -7.67 -2.62 -7.79
N LEU A 93 -8.67 -1.97 -8.41
CA LEU A 93 -10.03 -1.88 -7.85
C LEU A 93 -10.80 -3.20 -7.93
N ARG A 94 -10.24 -4.22 -8.59
CA ARG A 94 -10.83 -5.54 -8.69
C ARG A 94 -10.50 -6.38 -7.46
N TRP A 95 -11.48 -7.17 -7.04
CA TRP A 95 -11.37 -8.04 -5.87
C TRP A 95 -10.74 -9.39 -6.20
N GLY A 96 -9.87 -9.87 -5.31
CA GLY A 96 -9.27 -11.21 -5.36
C GLY A 96 -7.74 -11.20 -5.30
N ASP A 97 -7.16 -12.30 -4.85
CA ASP A 97 -5.71 -12.45 -4.56
C ASP A 97 -4.77 -12.06 -5.71
N LYS A 98 -5.25 -12.25 -6.95
CA LYS A 98 -4.52 -11.87 -8.17
C LYS A 98 -4.33 -10.35 -8.27
N TYR A 99 -5.31 -9.59 -7.78
CA TYR A 99 -5.39 -8.14 -7.86
C TYR A 99 -4.83 -7.46 -6.62
N THR A 100 -4.76 -8.18 -5.49
CA THR A 100 -4.15 -7.70 -4.25
C THR A 100 -2.66 -7.41 -4.42
N THR A 101 -2.27 -6.20 -4.04
CA THR A 101 -0.87 -5.80 -3.98
C THR A 101 -0.20 -6.37 -2.73
N LYS A 102 0.91 -7.08 -2.91
CA LYS A 102 1.69 -7.69 -1.84
C LYS A 102 2.96 -6.90 -1.58
N PHE A 103 3.15 -6.51 -0.33
CA PHE A 103 4.40 -5.91 0.16
C PHE A 103 5.41 -6.99 0.52
N SER A 104 6.67 -6.75 0.19
CA SER A 104 7.82 -7.52 0.65
C SER A 104 8.99 -6.59 0.90
N TRP A 105 9.89 -6.97 1.79
CA TRP A 105 11.10 -6.20 2.08
C TRP A 105 12.29 -7.13 2.29
N ASN A 106 13.50 -6.62 2.11
CA ASN A 106 14.73 -7.38 2.28
C ASN A 106 15.91 -6.48 2.69
N ARG A 107 16.95 -7.08 3.27
CA ARG A 107 18.19 -6.41 3.66
C ARG A 107 19.39 -7.02 2.94
N GLY A 108 20.30 -6.18 2.49
CA GLY A 108 21.58 -6.61 1.94
C GLY A 108 22.60 -6.84 3.05
N ALA A 109 23.28 -7.98 3.06
CA ALA A 109 24.37 -8.25 4.00
C ALA A 109 25.55 -7.30 3.78
N LYS A 110 26.17 -6.84 4.88
CA LYS A 110 27.54 -6.28 4.83
C LYS A 110 28.51 -7.47 4.76
N ARG A 111 29.43 -7.42 3.81
CA ARG A 111 30.57 -8.34 3.77
C ARG A 111 31.61 -7.86 4.77
#